data_AF-A0A7S3IZP5-F1
#
_entry.id   AF-A0A7S3IZP5-F1
#
_cell.length_a   1.000
_cell.length_b   1.000
_cell.length_c   1.000
_cell.angle_alpha   90.00
_cell.angle_beta   90.00
_cell.angle_gamma   90.00
#
_symmetry.space_group_name_H-M   'P 1'
#
loop_
_entity.id
_entity.type
_entity.pdbx_description
1 polymer ?
#
loop_
_entity_poly.entity_id
_entity_poly.type
_entity_poly.pdbx_seq_one_letter_code
_entity_poly.pdbx_strand_id
1 'polypeptide(L)'
;NYFEIGGGRKVVKAFKVGFGKYLHMIGVFLGKPPKYASIHRFCRTTHGPNLFAAPVRPMHTAAARVSQMPPNDLRPISAMSQPRMPLVVANRARTPIPAPTPQRTPVANVSLPRQPPRTRESIERRVRRCNSLVCADSALIPYKSLIEETKEESTKVERTYSAGVNYSSTILFDDYECMLKWFKKTAMIELRVIHDDYSIYGFQAVYNLDGKVTLGPPNCYMTVPKNVQNHAIKLADGESIVSIEGTHVDIINGLKITTSKGLCYYFGATNLNMKVCKPFSVKVPAGKKMIGIGGGYNFYLHNIYIYYA
;
A
#
# COMPACT_ATOMS: atom_id res chain seq x y z
N ASN A 1 44.16 16.56 -3.55
CA ASN A 1 43.29 16.60 -2.35
C ASN A 1 43.53 15.35 -1.52
N TYR A 2 44.40 15.44 -0.52
CA TYR A 2 44.64 14.37 0.44
C TYR A 2 43.83 14.65 1.71
N PHE A 3 43.19 13.65 2.28
CA PHE A 3 42.53 13.73 3.58
C PHE A 3 43.43 13.08 4.62
N GLU A 4 43.96 13.88 5.54
CA GLU A 4 44.72 13.38 6.68
C GLU A 4 43.78 13.30 7.89
N ILE A 5 43.59 12.10 8.44
CA ILE A 5 42.82 11.91 9.67
C ILE A 5 43.81 12.01 10.84
N GLY A 6 43.87 13.20 11.45
CA GLY A 6 44.83 13.51 12.50
C GLY A 6 44.64 12.67 13.77
N GLY A 7 45.78 12.22 14.31
CA GLY A 7 45.92 12.02 15.76
C GLY A 7 45.45 10.68 16.34
N GLY A 8 45.94 9.55 15.82
CA GLY A 8 45.88 8.27 16.54
C GLY A 8 46.05 7.05 15.64
N ARG A 9 46.65 5.96 16.16
CA ARG A 9 46.90 4.68 15.45
C ARG A 9 45.61 3.90 15.12
N LYS A 10 44.63 4.53 14.49
CA LYS A 10 43.39 3.88 14.03
C LYS A 10 43.47 3.69 12.52
N VAL A 11 43.60 2.45 12.09
CA VAL A 11 43.60 2.07 10.67
C VAL A 11 42.17 2.13 10.14
N VAL A 12 41.95 2.92 9.10
CA VAL A 12 40.68 2.91 8.34
C VAL A 12 40.56 1.56 7.64
N LYS A 13 39.52 0.79 7.98
CA LYS A 13 39.32 -0.54 7.39
C LYS A 13 38.36 -0.55 6.20
N ALA A 14 37.48 0.44 6.11
CA ALA A 14 36.62 0.64 4.96
C ALA A 14 36.18 2.10 4.89
N PHE A 15 36.05 2.62 3.67
CA PHE A 15 35.31 3.83 3.38
C PHE A 15 34.21 3.50 2.38
N LYS A 16 33.09 4.23 2.45
CA LYS A 16 32.01 4.12 1.49
C LYS A 16 31.71 5.50 0.93
N VAL A 17 31.64 5.56 -0.39
CA VAL A 17 31.42 6.81 -1.11
C VAL A 17 30.10 6.71 -1.86
N GLY A 18 29.22 7.69 -1.65
CA GLY A 18 27.97 7.82 -2.38
C GLY A 18 28.11 8.87 -3.48
N PHE A 19 27.90 8.46 -4.73
CA PHE A 19 27.88 9.37 -5.89
C PHE A 19 26.44 9.53 -6.41
N GLY A 20 26.04 10.78 -6.64
CA GLY A 20 24.93 11.16 -7.52
C GLY A 20 25.52 11.78 -8.80
N LYS A 21 25.02 12.96 -9.20
CA LYS A 21 25.67 13.77 -10.25
C LYS A 21 27.03 14.36 -9.78
N TYR A 22 27.23 14.48 -8.46
CA TYR A 22 28.50 14.82 -7.80
C TYR A 22 28.71 13.93 -6.56
N LEU A 23 29.86 14.05 -5.88
CA LEU A 23 30.19 13.36 -4.63
C LEU A 23 29.29 13.88 -3.48
N HIS A 24 28.45 13.01 -2.90
CA HIS A 24 27.46 13.41 -1.89
C HIS A 24 27.83 13.03 -0.45
N MET A 25 28.61 11.96 -0.25
CA MET A 25 28.93 11.48 1.10
C MET A 25 30.19 10.62 1.13
N ILE A 26 30.99 10.78 2.18
CA ILE A 26 32.06 9.86 2.57
C ILE A 26 31.75 9.36 3.99
N GLY A 27 31.50 8.06 4.13
CA GLY A 27 31.42 7.39 5.43
C GLY A 27 32.71 6.63 5.71
N VAL A 28 33.37 6.90 6.84
CA VAL A 28 34.59 6.20 7.29
C VAL A 28 34.25 5.25 8.42
N PHE A 29 34.62 3.98 8.28
CA PHE A 29 34.41 2.97 9.32
C PHE A 29 35.73 2.64 10.02
N LEU A 30 35.80 2.98 11.31
CA LEU A 30 36.90 2.62 12.20
C LEU A 30 36.49 1.39 13.03
N GLY A 31 36.70 0.18 12.50
CA GLY A 31 36.29 -1.08 13.15
C GLY A 31 36.12 -2.26 12.19
N LYS A 32 35.64 -3.43 12.67
CA LYS A 32 35.30 -4.57 11.78
C LYS A 32 34.07 -4.20 10.93
N PRO A 33 34.16 -4.20 9.58
CA PRO A 33 33.02 -3.85 8.75
C PRO A 33 31.91 -4.92 8.84
N PRO A 34 30.62 -4.53 8.87
CA PRO A 34 29.52 -5.48 8.83
C PRO A 34 29.49 -6.21 7.47
N LYS A 35 29.31 -7.54 7.49
CA LYS A 35 29.45 -8.39 6.29
C LYS A 35 28.47 -8.10 5.14
N TYR A 36 27.42 -7.29 5.35
CA TYR A 36 26.52 -6.83 4.29
C TYR A 36 25.94 -5.44 4.62
N ALA A 37 26.55 -4.39 4.08
CA ALA A 37 26.09 -3.01 4.23
C ALA A 37 25.39 -2.50 2.96
N SER A 38 24.07 -2.61 2.89
CA SER A 38 23.20 -1.87 1.95
C SER A 38 22.90 -0.47 2.50
N ILE A 39 22.89 0.56 1.63
CA ILE A 39 22.85 1.99 2.01
C ILE A 39 21.43 2.44 2.37
N HIS A 40 21.30 3.20 3.48
CA HIS A 40 20.17 4.11 3.74
C HIS A 40 20.57 5.54 3.36
N ARG A 41 19.67 6.30 2.75
CA ARG A 41 19.84 7.72 2.40
C ARG A 41 19.27 8.56 3.54
N PHE A 42 20.12 9.23 4.31
CA PHE A 42 19.72 10.28 5.25
C PHE A 42 19.82 11.64 4.55
N CYS A 43 18.70 12.35 4.40
CA CYS A 43 18.70 13.78 4.12
C CYS A 43 18.24 14.50 5.38
N ARG A 44 19.15 15.25 6.00
CA ARG A 44 18.85 16.17 7.11
C ARG A 44 18.74 17.56 6.48
N THR A 45 17.55 18.15 6.45
CA THR A 45 17.39 19.57 6.11
C THR A 45 17.72 20.40 7.34
N THR A 46 18.79 21.18 7.25
CA THR A 46 19.10 22.27 8.19
C THR A 46 18.34 23.52 7.75
N HIS A 47 17.29 23.88 8.48
CA HIS A 47 16.84 25.27 8.54
C HIS A 47 16.61 25.62 10.02
N GLY A 48 17.48 26.47 10.55
CA GLY A 48 17.29 27.10 11.86
C GLY A 48 16.24 28.22 11.78
N PRO A 49 15.59 28.58 12.91
CA PRO A 49 14.67 29.70 12.96
C PRO A 49 15.44 31.01 13.16
N ASN A 50 15.20 31.99 12.27
CA ASN A 50 15.56 33.39 12.51
C ASN A 50 14.48 34.04 13.38
N LEU A 51 14.94 34.64 14.49
CA LEU A 51 14.24 35.64 15.30
C LEU A 51 14.29 37.00 14.61
N PHE A 52 13.17 37.76 14.58
CA PHE A 52 13.03 39.17 14.99
C PHE A 52 11.62 39.73 14.65
N ALA A 53 10.97 40.30 15.69
CA ALA A 53 10.06 41.48 15.80
C ALA A 53 9.20 41.93 14.59
N ALA A 54 7.96 42.47 14.67
CA ALA A 54 7.15 43.11 15.71
C ALA A 54 5.65 43.17 15.25
N PRO A 55 4.69 43.64 16.07
CA PRO A 55 3.25 43.50 15.82
C PRO A 55 2.64 44.71 15.10
N VAL A 56 1.70 44.46 14.16
CA VAL A 56 0.82 45.49 13.60
C VAL A 56 -0.63 45.15 13.94
N ARG A 57 -1.32 46.16 14.48
CA ARG A 57 -2.71 46.15 14.98
C ARG A 57 -3.76 45.96 13.87
N PRO A 58 -5.01 45.59 14.22
CA PRO A 58 -6.07 45.32 13.26
C PRO A 58 -6.75 46.62 12.81
N MET A 59 -7.20 46.66 11.56
CA MET A 59 -8.17 47.64 11.07
C MET A 59 -9.46 46.94 10.65
N HIS A 60 -10.53 47.67 10.94
CA HIS A 60 -11.94 47.32 10.91
C HIS A 60 -12.51 47.08 9.49
N THR A 61 -13.44 46.13 9.46
CA THR A 61 -14.80 46.18 8.88
C THR A 61 -14.99 46.81 7.49
N ALA A 62 -15.45 46.00 6.53
CA ALA A 62 -16.43 46.44 5.53
C ALA A 62 -17.28 45.25 5.05
N ALA A 63 -18.58 45.35 5.33
CA ALA A 63 -19.61 44.49 4.79
C ALA A 63 -19.86 44.83 3.30
N ALA A 64 -20.04 43.82 2.45
CA ALA A 64 -20.53 44.03 1.09
C ALA A 64 -21.49 42.90 0.68
N ARG A 65 -22.77 43.23 0.82
CA ARG A 65 -23.90 42.99 -0.09
C ARG A 65 -24.01 41.65 -0.82
N VAL A 66 -24.98 40.88 -0.32
CA VAL A 66 -25.80 39.91 -1.03
C VAL A 66 -26.41 40.53 -2.29
N SER A 67 -26.14 39.96 -3.46
CA SER A 67 -26.90 40.21 -4.70
C SER A 67 -27.68 38.95 -5.02
N GLN A 68 -29.01 39.08 -4.95
CA GLN A 68 -29.98 38.04 -5.31
C GLN A 68 -30.01 37.88 -6.84
N MET A 69 -29.90 36.64 -7.32
CA MET A 69 -30.24 36.27 -8.69
C MET A 69 -31.74 35.93 -8.76
N PRO A 70 -32.47 36.35 -9.81
CA PRO A 70 -33.83 35.90 -10.05
C PRO A 70 -33.87 34.47 -10.63
N PRO A 71 -34.95 33.71 -10.39
CA PRO A 71 -35.10 32.34 -10.85
C PRO A 71 -35.44 32.31 -12.35
N ASN A 72 -34.76 31.43 -13.09
CA ASN A 72 -35.13 31.11 -14.46
C ASN A 72 -36.13 29.96 -14.49
N ASP A 73 -37.25 30.26 -15.17
CA ASP A 73 -38.39 29.38 -15.40
C ASP A 73 -38.03 28.11 -16.18
N LEU A 74 -38.58 27.00 -15.69
CA LEU A 74 -38.65 25.72 -16.35
C LEU A 74 -39.69 25.78 -17.48
N ARG A 75 -39.32 25.29 -18.67
CA ARG A 75 -40.31 24.75 -19.62
C ARG A 75 -39.95 23.30 -19.99
N PRO A 76 -40.93 22.39 -20.02
CA PRO A 76 -40.70 20.99 -20.33
C PRO A 76 -40.67 20.77 -21.84
N ILE A 77 -39.65 20.05 -22.32
CA ILE A 77 -39.65 19.52 -23.69
C ILE A 77 -40.32 18.15 -23.65
N SER A 78 -41.44 18.09 -24.36
CA SER A 78 -42.27 16.90 -24.59
C SER A 78 -41.51 15.77 -25.27
N ALA A 79 -41.94 14.56 -24.89
CA ALA A 79 -41.61 13.28 -25.46
C ALA A 79 -41.83 13.21 -26.99
N MET A 80 -40.92 12.54 -27.70
CA MET A 80 -41.24 11.91 -28.98
C MET A 80 -40.50 10.57 -29.17
N SER A 81 -41.33 9.53 -29.26
CA SER A 81 -41.24 8.35 -30.15
C SER A 81 -39.98 7.48 -30.15
N GLN A 82 -40.14 6.29 -29.58
CA GLN A 82 -39.42 5.10 -30.02
C GLN A 82 -39.87 4.68 -31.43
N PRO A 83 -38.96 4.06 -32.21
CA PRO A 83 -39.37 3.05 -33.17
C PRO A 83 -38.66 1.71 -32.92
N ARG A 84 -39.51 0.72 -32.66
CA ARG A 84 -39.57 -0.63 -33.26
C ARG A 84 -38.25 -1.38 -33.50
N MET A 85 -38.14 -2.50 -32.78
CA MET A 85 -37.31 -3.65 -33.16
C MET A 85 -37.69 -4.21 -34.54
N PRO A 86 -36.73 -4.88 -35.21
CA PRO A 86 -37.09 -6.05 -35.98
C PRO A 86 -36.23 -7.29 -35.64
N LEU A 87 -36.97 -8.38 -35.51
CA LEU A 87 -36.70 -9.75 -35.94
C LEU A 87 -35.34 -10.40 -35.63
N VAL A 88 -35.45 -11.32 -34.68
CA VAL A 88 -34.94 -12.70 -34.68
C VAL A 88 -34.56 -13.23 -36.07
N VAL A 89 -33.27 -13.53 -36.26
CA VAL A 89 -32.81 -14.53 -37.24
C VAL A 89 -32.15 -15.66 -36.46
N ALA A 90 -32.83 -16.80 -36.43
CA ALA A 90 -32.33 -18.04 -35.87
C ALA A 90 -31.22 -18.59 -36.77
N ASN A 91 -29.96 -18.51 -36.33
CA ASN A 91 -28.86 -19.21 -36.96
C ASN A 91 -28.72 -20.62 -36.40
N ARG A 92 -28.80 -21.57 -37.33
CA ARG A 92 -28.67 -23.03 -37.14
C ARG A 92 -27.42 -23.40 -36.36
N ALA A 93 -27.60 -24.35 -35.44
CA ALA A 93 -26.56 -25.05 -34.72
C ALA A 93 -25.55 -25.70 -35.68
N ARG A 94 -24.27 -25.38 -35.53
CA ARG A 94 -23.16 -26.22 -36.00
C ARG A 94 -22.71 -27.11 -34.85
N THR A 95 -22.79 -28.41 -35.07
CA THR A 95 -22.17 -29.44 -34.23
C THR A 95 -20.65 -29.22 -34.16
N PRO A 96 -20.05 -29.12 -32.96
CA PRO A 96 -18.61 -29.09 -32.83
C PRO A 96 -18.02 -30.50 -33.01
N ILE A 97 -17.00 -30.59 -33.85
CA ILE A 97 -16.14 -31.77 -34.00
C ILE A 97 -15.27 -31.86 -32.73
N PRO A 98 -15.19 -33.01 -32.04
CA PRO A 98 -14.31 -33.16 -30.89
C PRO A 98 -12.84 -33.14 -31.33
N ALA A 99 -12.05 -32.28 -30.69
CA ALA A 99 -10.60 -32.26 -30.86
C ALA A 99 -9.95 -33.49 -30.19
N PRO A 100 -8.87 -34.05 -30.75
CA PRO A 100 -8.18 -35.20 -30.16
C PRO A 100 -7.50 -34.81 -28.83
N THR A 101 -7.70 -35.67 -27.84
CA THR A 101 -7.09 -35.60 -26.51
C THR A 101 -5.56 -35.71 -26.58
N PRO A 102 -4.78 -34.74 -26.06
CA PRO A 102 -3.33 -34.90 -25.96
C PRO A 102 -2.98 -35.93 -24.87
N GLN A 103 -2.24 -36.96 -25.27
CA GLN A 103 -1.63 -37.93 -24.35
C GLN A 103 -0.61 -37.22 -23.45
N ARG A 104 -0.81 -37.28 -22.13
CA ARG A 104 0.16 -36.83 -21.13
C ARG A 104 1.25 -37.88 -20.97
N THR A 105 2.49 -37.49 -21.23
CA THR A 105 3.70 -38.21 -20.80
C THR A 105 3.87 -38.06 -19.28
N PRO A 106 4.21 -39.13 -18.53
CA PRO A 106 4.48 -39.03 -17.11
C PRO A 106 5.82 -38.30 -16.87
N VAL A 107 5.77 -37.18 -16.14
CA VAL A 107 6.96 -36.46 -15.67
C VAL A 107 7.38 -37.07 -14.32
N ALA A 108 8.62 -37.51 -14.24
CA ALA A 108 9.22 -38.06 -13.04
C ALA A 108 9.26 -37.02 -11.91
N ASN A 109 8.86 -37.43 -10.70
CA ASN A 109 8.97 -36.64 -9.48
C ASN A 109 10.45 -36.44 -9.12
N VAL A 110 10.98 -35.24 -9.37
CA VAL A 110 12.27 -34.80 -8.81
C VAL A 110 12.01 -34.15 -7.47
N SER A 111 12.35 -34.86 -6.40
CA SER A 111 12.33 -34.37 -5.02
C SER A 111 13.36 -33.25 -4.85
N LEU A 112 12.91 -32.01 -4.66
CA LEU A 112 13.80 -30.90 -4.29
C LEU A 112 14.30 -31.06 -2.84
N PRO A 113 15.58 -30.75 -2.55
CA PRO A 113 16.13 -30.86 -1.21
C PRO A 113 15.43 -29.90 -0.25
N ARG A 114 15.03 -30.42 0.93
CA ARG A 114 14.47 -29.62 2.03
C ARG A 114 15.47 -28.55 2.45
N GLN A 115 15.06 -27.29 2.42
CA GLN A 115 15.86 -26.22 3.01
C GLN A 115 15.91 -26.35 4.53
N PRO A 116 17.07 -26.11 5.16
CA PRO A 116 17.19 -26.18 6.61
C PRO A 116 16.37 -25.07 7.29
N PRO A 117 15.85 -25.33 8.51
CA PRO A 117 15.09 -24.35 9.27
C PRO A 117 15.92 -23.10 9.54
N ARG A 118 15.32 -21.92 9.36
CA ARG A 118 15.98 -20.63 9.60
C ARG A 118 16.25 -20.46 11.08
N THR A 119 17.49 -20.12 11.43
CA THR A 119 17.92 -19.90 12.81
C THR A 119 17.30 -18.64 13.40
N ARG A 120 17.11 -18.64 14.73
CA ARG A 120 16.58 -17.52 15.53
C ARG A 120 17.26 -16.17 15.22
N GLU A 121 18.57 -16.17 14.98
CA GLU A 121 19.31 -14.96 14.60
C GLU A 121 18.91 -14.38 13.23
N SER A 122 18.50 -15.21 12.27
CA SER A 122 18.02 -14.77 10.95
C SER A 122 16.71 -13.99 11.06
N ILE A 123 15.86 -14.40 12.00
CA ILE A 123 14.57 -13.78 12.29
C ILE A 123 14.79 -12.43 13.01
N GLU A 124 15.65 -12.40 14.02
CA GLU A 124 15.96 -11.18 14.80
C GLU A 124 16.57 -10.06 13.95
N ARG A 125 17.42 -10.39 12.96
CA ARG A 125 18.00 -9.41 12.03
C ARG A 125 16.97 -8.82 11.07
N ARG A 126 15.92 -9.57 10.72
CA ARG A 126 14.87 -9.11 9.79
C ARG A 126 13.92 -8.12 10.48
N VAL A 127 13.57 -8.36 11.74
CA VAL A 127 12.72 -7.45 12.54
C VAL A 127 13.36 -6.07 12.73
N ARG A 128 14.67 -6.00 13.03
CA ARG A 128 15.37 -4.71 13.15
C ARG A 128 15.41 -3.91 11.84
N ARG A 129 15.41 -4.59 10.69
CA ARG A 129 15.44 -3.96 9.36
C ARG A 129 14.08 -3.37 8.96
N CYS A 130 12.96 -3.96 9.40
CA CYS A 130 11.63 -3.40 9.20
C CYS A 130 11.39 -2.15 10.07
N ASN A 131 11.90 -2.14 11.30
CA ASN A 131 11.68 -1.03 12.23
C ASN A 131 12.50 0.23 11.94
N SER A 132 13.58 0.15 11.15
CA SER A 132 14.41 1.32 10.83
C SER A 132 13.93 2.12 9.60
N LEU A 133 12.86 1.68 8.93
CA LEU A 133 12.31 2.30 7.72
C LEU A 133 11.07 3.17 7.99
N VAL A 134 10.54 3.19 9.21
CA VAL A 134 9.31 3.91 9.57
C VAL A 134 9.67 5.08 10.49
N CYS A 135 9.45 6.31 9.98
CA CYS A 135 9.33 7.61 10.65
C CYS A 135 10.11 7.83 11.97
N ALA A 136 11.15 8.68 11.91
CA ALA A 136 11.98 9.07 13.05
C ALA A 136 11.29 10.01 14.08
N ASP A 137 10.08 10.52 13.83
CA ASP A 137 9.44 11.55 14.67
C ASP A 137 8.17 11.12 15.39
N SER A 138 7.77 9.84 15.30
CA SER A 138 6.69 9.28 16.12
C SER A 138 7.31 8.50 17.26
N ALA A 139 7.07 8.92 18.51
CA ALA A 139 7.56 8.25 19.72
C ALA A 139 7.30 6.74 19.67
N LEU A 140 8.34 5.97 19.30
CA LEU A 140 8.35 4.53 19.30
C LEU A 140 8.33 4.07 20.75
N ILE A 141 7.15 3.74 21.26
CA ILE A 141 7.00 3.01 22.51
C ILE A 141 7.77 1.68 22.33
N PRO A 142 8.72 1.33 23.21
CA PRO A 142 9.43 0.06 23.12
C PRO A 142 8.45 -1.09 23.45
N TYR A 143 7.90 -1.71 22.41
CA TYR A 143 6.91 -2.80 22.48
C TYR A 143 7.37 -4.10 23.20
N LYS A 144 8.59 -4.14 23.74
CA LYS A 144 9.21 -5.37 24.26
C LYS A 144 8.76 -5.76 25.67
N SER A 145 8.06 -4.88 26.40
CA SER A 145 7.77 -5.06 27.83
C SER A 145 6.32 -5.45 28.18
N LEU A 146 5.47 -5.77 27.20
CA LEU A 146 4.02 -5.97 27.41
C LEU A 146 3.48 -7.37 27.08
N ILE A 147 4.34 -8.37 26.88
CA ILE A 147 3.88 -9.72 26.51
C ILE A 147 3.90 -10.62 27.75
N GLU A 148 2.83 -10.58 28.53
CA GLU A 148 2.48 -11.69 29.42
C GLU A 148 1.80 -12.80 28.60
N GLU A 149 2.40 -13.99 28.63
CA GLU A 149 1.99 -15.17 27.86
C GLU A 149 0.74 -15.83 28.48
N THR A 150 -0.46 -15.30 28.18
CA THR A 150 -1.68 -16.10 28.28
C THR A 150 -1.82 -16.97 27.01
N LYS A 151 -1.92 -18.29 27.18
CA LYS A 151 -2.20 -19.27 26.11
C LYS A 151 -3.66 -19.15 25.63
N GLU A 152 -4.03 -18.01 25.07
CA GLU A 152 -5.25 -17.91 24.28
C GLU A 152 -5.04 -18.59 22.92
N GLU A 153 -6.06 -19.30 22.46
CA GLU A 153 -6.09 -19.99 21.18
C GLU A 153 -5.95 -18.97 20.05
N SER A 154 -4.74 -18.79 19.54
CA SER A 154 -4.42 -17.76 18.56
C SER A 154 -5.22 -18.00 17.29
N THR A 155 -6.08 -17.06 16.91
CA THR A 155 -6.81 -17.13 15.64
C THR A 155 -5.80 -17.24 14.50
N LYS A 156 -5.91 -18.31 13.70
CA LYS A 156 -5.00 -18.54 12.58
C LYS A 156 -5.16 -17.44 11.55
N VAL A 157 -4.15 -16.59 11.41
CA VAL A 157 -4.07 -15.57 10.37
C VAL A 157 -3.57 -16.19 9.07
N GLU A 158 -4.24 -15.90 7.97
CA GLU A 158 -3.88 -16.37 6.63
C GLU A 158 -3.66 -15.19 5.69
N ARG A 159 -2.89 -15.44 4.62
CA ARG A 159 -2.55 -14.45 3.60
C ARG A 159 -3.07 -14.92 2.25
N THR A 160 -3.65 -14.02 1.47
CA THR A 160 -4.01 -14.33 0.09
C THR A 160 -2.79 -14.41 -0.82
N TYR A 161 -3.01 -14.87 -2.06
CA TYR A 161 -2.04 -14.66 -3.12
C TYR A 161 -1.89 -13.17 -3.43
N SER A 162 -0.76 -12.80 -4.05
CA SER A 162 -0.51 -11.42 -4.50
C SER A 162 -1.14 -11.21 -5.87
N ALA A 163 -2.02 -10.22 -5.99
CA ALA A 163 -2.55 -9.73 -7.26
C ALA A 163 -1.68 -8.60 -7.81
N GLY A 164 -1.49 -8.52 -9.13
CA GLY A 164 -0.59 -7.56 -9.78
C GLY A 164 0.78 -8.16 -10.13
N VAL A 165 1.76 -7.30 -10.40
CA VAL A 165 3.10 -7.69 -10.85
C VAL A 165 4.15 -7.20 -9.84
N ASN A 166 5.25 -7.95 -9.69
CA ASN A 166 6.37 -7.52 -8.87
C ASN A 166 7.60 -7.26 -9.76
N TYR A 167 8.05 -6.02 -9.78
CA TYR A 167 9.28 -5.59 -10.46
C TYR A 167 10.47 -5.54 -9.50
N SER A 168 11.68 -5.54 -10.05
CA SER A 168 12.93 -5.36 -9.29
C SER A 168 13.00 -4.01 -8.53
N SER A 169 12.25 -3.01 -8.99
CA SER A 169 12.16 -1.68 -8.37
C SER A 169 11.03 -1.52 -7.35
N THR A 170 10.21 -2.56 -7.15
CA THR A 170 9.08 -2.52 -6.21
C THR A 170 9.57 -2.42 -4.77
N ILE A 171 9.07 -1.42 -4.05
CA ILE A 171 9.21 -1.31 -2.59
C ILE A 171 8.06 -2.09 -1.97
N LEU A 172 8.39 -3.17 -1.27
CA LEU A 172 7.39 -4.01 -0.59
C LEU A 172 6.94 -3.38 0.73
N PHE A 173 5.65 -3.53 1.05
CA PHE A 173 5.09 -3.20 2.35
C PHE A 173 4.25 -4.36 2.87
N ASP A 174 4.17 -4.48 4.20
CA ASP A 174 3.43 -5.54 4.86
C ASP A 174 3.02 -5.08 6.27
N ASP A 175 1.79 -4.57 6.40
CA ASP A 175 1.33 -4.00 7.68
C ASP A 175 1.25 -5.08 8.76
N TYR A 176 0.91 -6.31 8.39
CA TYR A 176 0.80 -7.41 9.35
C TYR A 176 2.16 -7.80 9.93
N GLU A 177 3.14 -8.03 9.08
CA GLU A 177 4.48 -8.43 9.49
C GLU A 177 5.24 -7.31 10.23
N CYS A 178 4.98 -6.05 9.87
CA CYS A 178 5.65 -4.90 10.48
C CYS A 178 4.99 -4.46 11.79
N MET A 179 3.66 -4.54 11.90
CA MET A 179 2.93 -3.91 13.00
C MET A 179 1.91 -4.85 13.65
N LEU A 180 1.04 -5.49 12.89
CA LEU A 180 -0.18 -6.10 13.46
C LEU A 180 0.06 -7.40 14.24
N LYS A 181 1.05 -8.22 13.84
CA LYS A 181 1.28 -9.55 14.42
C LYS A 181 1.63 -9.58 15.91
N TRP A 182 1.90 -8.41 16.50
CA TRP A 182 2.30 -8.27 17.91
C TRP A 182 1.11 -7.96 18.84
N PHE A 183 -0.09 -7.78 18.29
CA PHE A 183 -1.30 -7.44 19.03
C PHE A 183 -2.27 -8.62 19.06
N LYS A 184 -3.00 -8.78 20.17
CA LYS A 184 -3.95 -9.91 20.33
C LYS A 184 -5.25 -9.64 19.57
N LYS A 185 -5.75 -8.40 19.65
CA LYS A 185 -6.96 -7.94 18.96
C LYS A 185 -6.60 -6.90 17.92
N THR A 186 -6.86 -7.23 16.66
CA THR A 186 -6.61 -6.34 15.52
C THR A 186 -7.89 -6.17 14.71
N ALA A 187 -8.31 -4.93 14.49
CA ALA A 187 -9.39 -4.61 13.57
C ALA A 187 -9.01 -3.43 12.69
N MET A 188 -9.21 -3.55 11.37
CA MET A 188 -9.17 -2.39 10.48
C MET A 188 -10.46 -1.58 10.67
N ILE A 189 -10.34 -0.28 10.92
CA ILE A 189 -11.48 0.63 11.13
C ILE A 189 -11.60 1.69 10.02
N GLU A 190 -10.52 1.95 9.31
CA GLU A 190 -10.51 2.84 8.14
C GLU A 190 -9.46 2.34 7.14
N LEU A 191 -9.82 2.31 5.85
CA LEU A 191 -8.86 2.12 4.76
C LEU A 191 -8.83 3.38 3.90
N ARG A 192 -7.66 3.99 3.79
CA ARG A 192 -7.42 5.09 2.88
C ARG A 192 -6.80 4.60 1.59
N VAL A 193 -7.40 4.97 0.48
CA VAL A 193 -6.88 4.72 -0.86
C VAL A 193 -6.32 6.01 -1.41
N ILE A 194 -5.06 5.98 -1.83
CA ILE A 194 -4.37 7.12 -2.41
C ILE A 194 -4.39 6.92 -3.93
N HIS A 195 -5.17 7.72 -4.65
CA HIS A 195 -5.47 7.50 -6.07
C HIS A 195 -5.71 8.81 -6.82
N ASP A 196 -5.67 8.76 -8.15
CA ASP A 196 -6.32 9.76 -9.01
C ASP A 196 -7.41 9.07 -9.85
N ASP A 197 -7.84 9.67 -10.96
CA ASP A 197 -8.85 9.11 -11.86
C ASP A 197 -8.31 7.94 -12.71
N TYR A 198 -7.00 7.69 -12.69
CA TYR A 198 -6.33 6.74 -13.59
C TYR A 198 -5.60 5.61 -12.90
N SER A 199 -5.04 5.86 -11.71
CA SER A 199 -4.08 4.97 -11.05
C SER A 199 -4.21 4.97 -9.54
N ILE A 200 -3.81 3.86 -8.94
CA ILE A 200 -3.66 3.72 -7.50
C ILE A 200 -2.19 3.93 -7.13
N TYR A 201 -1.92 4.79 -6.16
CA TYR A 201 -0.57 5.12 -5.69
C TYR A 201 -0.19 4.36 -4.41
N GLY A 202 -1.18 3.93 -3.62
CA GLY A 202 -0.94 3.18 -2.40
C GLY A 202 -2.11 3.18 -1.43
N PHE A 203 -1.83 2.74 -0.21
CA PHE A 203 -2.81 2.66 0.87
C PHE A 203 -2.27 3.20 2.17
N GLN A 204 -3.19 3.56 3.07
CA GLN A 204 -2.89 3.73 4.48
C GLN A 204 -4.08 3.24 5.28
N ALA A 205 -3.89 2.36 6.24
CA ALA A 205 -4.97 1.87 7.08
C ALA A 205 -4.90 2.47 8.49
N VAL A 206 -6.06 2.62 9.11
CA VAL A 206 -6.20 2.91 10.55
C VAL A 206 -6.73 1.65 11.21
N TYR A 207 -6.07 1.25 12.29
CA TYR A 207 -6.35 0.03 13.02
C TYR A 207 -6.78 0.32 14.45
N ASN A 208 -7.64 -0.52 15.00
CA ASN A 208 -7.81 -0.68 16.43
C ASN A 208 -6.95 -1.87 16.87
N LEU A 209 -5.92 -1.60 17.67
CA LEU A 209 -4.94 -2.56 18.18
C LEU A 209 -5.08 -2.64 19.70
N ASP A 210 -5.69 -3.73 20.20
CA ASP A 210 -5.99 -3.93 21.62
C ASP A 210 -6.71 -2.74 22.29
N GLY A 211 -7.66 -2.12 21.57
CA GLY A 211 -8.44 -0.96 22.05
C GLY A 211 -7.82 0.39 21.69
N LYS A 212 -6.58 0.42 21.16
CA LYS A 212 -5.88 1.64 20.77
C LYS A 212 -5.98 1.90 19.27
N VAL A 213 -6.53 3.04 18.90
CA VAL A 213 -6.53 3.52 17.50
C VAL A 213 -5.10 3.88 17.10
N THR A 214 -4.59 3.22 16.05
CA THR A 214 -3.22 3.34 15.55
C THR A 214 -3.25 3.56 14.04
N LEU A 215 -2.60 4.63 13.60
CA LEU A 215 -2.42 4.92 12.18
C LEU A 215 -1.29 4.06 11.61
N GLY A 216 -1.57 3.30 10.56
CA GLY A 216 -0.57 2.51 9.84
C GLY A 216 0.38 3.37 9.01
N PRO A 217 1.49 2.78 8.53
CA PRO A 217 2.43 3.47 7.67
C PRO A 217 1.74 3.93 6.37
N PRO A 218 2.08 5.10 5.81
CA PRO A 218 1.66 5.45 4.47
C PRO A 218 2.41 4.55 3.47
N ASN A 219 1.72 3.59 2.87
CA ASN A 219 2.26 2.63 1.92
C ASN A 219 2.15 3.18 0.49
N CYS A 220 2.79 4.34 0.26
CA CYS A 220 2.87 5.02 -1.03
C CYS A 220 4.22 5.74 -1.19
N TYR A 221 4.48 6.26 -2.38
CA TYR A 221 5.66 7.09 -2.61
C TYR A 221 5.57 8.42 -1.82
N MET A 222 6.69 8.93 -1.32
CA MET A 222 6.71 10.13 -0.44
C MET A 222 6.21 11.41 -1.11
N THR A 223 6.27 11.47 -2.44
CA THR A 223 5.84 12.63 -3.23
C THR A 223 4.74 12.18 -4.18
N VAL A 224 3.49 12.42 -3.78
CA VAL A 224 2.33 12.20 -4.64
C VAL A 224 2.04 13.45 -5.48
N PRO A 225 1.62 13.31 -6.75
CA PRO A 225 1.19 14.44 -7.58
C PRO A 225 0.06 15.26 -6.93
N LYS A 226 -0.06 16.54 -7.30
CA LYS A 226 -1.04 17.48 -6.70
C LYS A 226 -2.52 17.08 -6.91
N ASN A 227 -2.81 16.33 -7.97
CA ASN A 227 -4.15 15.84 -8.31
C ASN A 227 -4.50 14.50 -7.65
N VAL A 228 -3.60 13.95 -6.82
CA VAL A 228 -3.87 12.72 -6.08
C VAL A 228 -4.78 13.00 -4.89
N GLN A 229 -5.81 12.18 -4.78
CA GLN A 229 -6.79 12.19 -3.71
C GLN A 229 -6.42 11.14 -2.66
N ASN A 230 -6.80 11.41 -1.42
CA ASN A 230 -6.70 10.47 -0.30
C ASN A 230 -8.11 10.19 0.22
N HIS A 231 -8.72 9.12 -0.28
CA HIS A 231 -10.12 8.80 0.00
C HIS A 231 -10.19 7.77 1.14
N ALA A 232 -10.83 8.15 2.24
CA ALA A 232 -11.05 7.29 3.40
C ALA A 232 -12.36 6.48 3.30
N ILE A 233 -12.26 5.15 3.40
CA ILE A 233 -13.38 4.23 3.63
C ILE A 233 -13.44 3.97 5.14
N LYS A 234 -14.37 4.63 5.83
CA LYS A 234 -14.64 4.37 7.25
C LYS A 234 -15.52 3.15 7.40
N LEU A 235 -15.07 2.18 8.18
CA LEU A 235 -15.82 0.97 8.47
C LEU A 235 -16.60 1.19 9.76
N ALA A 236 -17.91 0.94 9.73
CA ALA A 236 -18.72 0.97 10.95
C ALA A 236 -18.35 -0.19 11.88
N ASP A 237 -18.83 -0.15 13.13
CA ASP A 237 -18.63 -1.25 14.08
C ASP A 237 -19.14 -2.58 13.50
N GLY A 238 -18.26 -3.58 13.52
CA GLY A 238 -18.52 -4.91 12.96
C GLY A 238 -18.43 -5.03 11.43
N GLU A 239 -18.33 -3.91 10.70
CA GLU A 239 -18.12 -3.89 9.26
C GLU A 239 -16.68 -4.28 8.91
N SER A 240 -16.51 -4.99 7.79
CA SER A 240 -15.20 -5.42 7.31
C SER A 240 -15.15 -5.31 5.79
N ILE A 241 -13.93 -5.23 5.24
CA ILE A 241 -13.72 -5.41 3.81
C ILE A 241 -13.78 -6.91 3.51
N VAL A 242 -14.58 -7.28 2.50
CA VAL A 242 -14.79 -8.68 2.10
C VAL A 242 -14.21 -9.00 0.73
N SER A 243 -14.02 -8.01 -0.13
CA SER A 243 -13.29 -8.21 -1.39
C SER A 243 -12.58 -6.97 -1.87
N ILE A 244 -11.46 -7.21 -2.53
CA ILE A 244 -10.73 -6.25 -3.34
C ILE A 244 -10.61 -6.83 -4.75
N GLU A 245 -11.23 -6.15 -5.70
CA GLU A 245 -11.28 -6.52 -7.11
C GLU A 245 -10.67 -5.40 -7.94
N GLY A 246 -10.21 -5.70 -9.14
CA GLY A 246 -9.64 -4.64 -9.97
C GLY A 246 -9.06 -5.14 -11.27
N THR A 247 -8.28 -4.27 -11.89
CA THR A 247 -7.56 -4.54 -13.13
C THR A 247 -6.12 -4.07 -13.01
N HIS A 248 -5.21 -4.81 -13.65
CA HIS A 248 -3.82 -4.41 -13.74
C HIS A 248 -3.24 -4.71 -15.11
N VAL A 249 -2.26 -3.92 -15.53
CA VAL A 249 -1.31 -4.30 -16.59
C VAL A 249 0.02 -4.49 -15.89
N ASP A 250 0.78 -3.40 -15.80
CA ASP A 250 2.01 -3.32 -15.01
C ASP A 250 1.75 -2.80 -13.59
N ILE A 251 0.75 -1.93 -13.46
CA ILE A 251 0.33 -1.32 -12.19
C ILE A 251 -1.15 -1.61 -11.96
N ILE A 252 -1.62 -1.41 -10.74
CA ILE A 252 -3.05 -1.47 -10.41
C ILE A 252 -3.69 -0.15 -10.84
N ASN A 253 -4.49 -0.20 -11.91
CA ASN A 253 -5.12 0.98 -12.49
C ASN A 253 -6.51 1.22 -11.92
N GLY A 254 -7.30 0.16 -11.74
CA GLY A 254 -8.67 0.24 -11.23
C GLY A 254 -8.84 -0.66 -10.02
N LEU A 255 -9.54 -0.15 -9.01
CA LEU A 255 -9.82 -0.88 -7.79
C LEU A 255 -11.29 -0.76 -7.42
N LYS A 256 -11.90 -1.88 -7.05
CA LYS A 256 -13.22 -1.96 -6.42
C LYS A 256 -13.05 -2.62 -5.06
N ILE A 257 -13.51 -1.95 -4.01
CA ILE A 257 -13.51 -2.46 -2.63
C ILE A 257 -14.95 -2.69 -2.21
N THR A 258 -15.27 -3.90 -1.74
CA THR A 258 -16.61 -4.26 -1.24
C THR A 258 -16.55 -4.53 0.26
N THR A 259 -17.50 -3.97 1.01
CA THR A 259 -17.64 -4.20 2.46
C THR A 259 -18.67 -5.30 2.76
N SER A 260 -18.66 -5.82 3.99
CA SER A 260 -19.62 -6.82 4.46
C SER A 260 -21.07 -6.32 4.47
N LYS A 261 -21.29 -5.01 4.37
CA LYS A 261 -22.61 -4.39 4.19
C LYS A 261 -23.05 -4.25 2.72
N GLY A 262 -22.23 -4.73 1.78
CA GLY A 262 -22.51 -4.62 0.34
C GLY A 262 -22.16 -3.25 -0.25
N LEU A 263 -21.55 -2.34 0.50
CA LEU A 263 -21.09 -1.06 -0.03
C LEU A 263 -19.91 -1.31 -0.98
N CYS A 264 -19.94 -0.66 -2.15
CA CYS A 264 -18.91 -0.75 -3.18
C CYS A 264 -18.26 0.62 -3.39
N TYR A 265 -16.93 0.66 -3.30
CA TYR A 265 -16.12 1.84 -3.55
C TYR A 265 -15.25 1.61 -4.78
N TYR A 266 -15.11 2.62 -5.63
CA TYR A 266 -14.38 2.54 -6.88
C TYR A 266 -13.29 3.60 -6.94
N PHE A 267 -12.09 3.20 -7.38
CA PHE A 267 -10.91 4.04 -7.41
C PHE A 267 -10.11 3.84 -8.71
N GLY A 268 -9.41 4.89 -9.13
CA GLY A 268 -8.63 4.86 -10.36
C GLY A 268 -9.51 4.66 -11.59
N ALA A 269 -8.93 4.05 -12.62
CA ALA A 269 -9.58 3.92 -13.90
C ALA A 269 -10.62 2.77 -13.89
N THR A 270 -11.88 3.12 -13.64
CA THR A 270 -13.01 2.19 -13.55
C THR A 270 -13.49 1.66 -14.91
N ASN A 271 -13.23 2.41 -15.98
CA ASN A 271 -13.73 2.14 -17.34
C ASN A 271 -12.61 1.84 -18.35
N LEU A 272 -11.44 1.37 -17.91
CA LEU A 272 -10.40 1.00 -18.88
C LEU A 272 -10.92 -0.08 -19.80
N ASN A 273 -10.59 0.08 -21.08
CA ASN A 273 -10.90 -0.90 -22.11
C ASN A 273 -10.28 -2.24 -21.67
N MET A 274 -11.13 -3.12 -21.11
CA MET A 274 -10.72 -4.38 -20.46
C MET A 274 -9.94 -5.30 -21.39
N LYS A 275 -9.92 -5.03 -22.70
CA LYS A 275 -9.11 -5.76 -23.68
C LYS A 275 -7.62 -5.73 -23.38
N VAL A 276 -7.10 -4.72 -22.67
CA VAL A 276 -5.66 -4.61 -22.35
C VAL A 276 -5.34 -5.01 -20.91
N CYS A 277 -6.30 -4.91 -20.00
CA CYS A 277 -6.04 -5.09 -18.57
C CYS A 277 -6.42 -6.49 -18.08
N LYS A 278 -5.60 -7.07 -17.22
CA LYS A 278 -5.87 -8.36 -16.57
C LYS A 278 -6.72 -8.13 -15.31
N PRO A 279 -7.91 -8.74 -15.19
CA PRO A 279 -8.71 -8.63 -13.98
C PRO A 279 -8.09 -9.44 -12.85
N PHE A 280 -8.29 -8.99 -11.61
CA PHE A 280 -7.97 -9.76 -10.41
C PHE A 280 -9.11 -9.68 -9.38
N SER A 281 -9.19 -10.67 -8.50
CA SER A 281 -10.17 -10.71 -7.42
C SER A 281 -9.60 -11.40 -6.19
N VAL A 282 -9.46 -10.64 -5.11
CA VAL A 282 -9.03 -11.11 -3.80
C VAL A 282 -10.22 -11.05 -2.87
N LYS A 283 -10.73 -12.22 -2.45
CA LYS A 283 -11.91 -12.35 -1.58
C LYS A 283 -11.52 -12.91 -0.23
N VAL A 284 -12.09 -12.35 0.82
CA VAL A 284 -12.01 -12.89 2.18
C VAL A 284 -12.99 -14.08 2.27
N PRO A 285 -12.58 -15.25 2.79
CA PRO A 285 -13.48 -16.38 2.98
C PRO A 285 -14.67 -16.04 3.88
N ALA A 286 -15.80 -16.74 3.70
CA ALA A 286 -16.98 -16.54 4.53
C ALA A 286 -16.67 -16.74 6.02
N GLY A 287 -17.18 -15.85 6.87
CA GLY A 287 -16.94 -15.87 8.32
C GLY A 287 -15.57 -15.31 8.75
N LYS A 288 -14.71 -14.90 7.81
CA LYS A 288 -13.42 -14.27 8.08
C LYS A 288 -13.48 -12.77 7.86
N LYS A 289 -12.52 -12.04 8.44
CA LYS A 289 -12.39 -10.59 8.27
C LYS A 289 -11.00 -10.22 7.79
N MET A 290 -10.91 -9.25 6.87
CA MET A 290 -9.64 -8.63 6.53
C MET A 290 -9.09 -7.89 7.76
N ILE A 291 -7.87 -8.24 8.18
CA ILE A 291 -7.21 -7.61 9.32
C ILE A 291 -6.00 -6.77 8.92
N GLY A 292 -5.44 -6.96 7.72
CA GLY A 292 -4.23 -6.30 7.28
C GLY A 292 -4.08 -6.29 5.77
N ILE A 293 -3.18 -5.44 5.27
CA ILE A 293 -2.87 -5.27 3.86
C ILE A 293 -1.37 -5.34 3.65
N GLY A 294 -0.96 -5.85 2.50
CA GLY A 294 0.42 -5.85 2.04
C GLY A 294 0.48 -5.75 0.52
N GLY A 295 1.69 -5.59 0.00
CA GLY A 295 1.88 -5.46 -1.43
C GLY A 295 3.21 -4.81 -1.78
N GLY A 296 3.21 -4.05 -2.86
CA GLY A 296 4.37 -3.31 -3.26
C GLY A 296 4.04 -2.16 -4.20
N TYR A 297 4.83 -1.10 -4.12
CA TYR A 297 4.68 0.11 -4.91
C TYR A 297 6.02 0.61 -5.43
N ASN A 298 6.00 1.36 -6.53
CA ASN A 298 7.07 2.25 -6.95
C ASN A 298 6.46 3.37 -7.78
N PHE A 299 6.26 4.54 -7.16
CA PHE A 299 5.39 5.62 -7.65
C PHE A 299 3.90 5.23 -7.72
N TYR A 300 3.55 4.12 -8.36
CA TYR A 300 2.22 3.51 -8.38
C TYR A 300 2.19 2.19 -7.60
N LEU A 301 0.99 1.73 -7.27
CA LEU A 301 0.77 0.41 -6.69
C LEU A 301 0.98 -0.68 -7.75
N HIS A 302 1.94 -1.58 -7.51
CA HIS A 302 2.28 -2.67 -8.43
C HIS A 302 1.51 -3.95 -8.12
N ASN A 303 1.40 -4.28 -6.84
CA ASN A 303 0.71 -5.48 -6.38
C ASN A 303 0.12 -5.30 -4.98
N ILE A 304 -0.85 -6.16 -4.66
CA ILE A 304 -1.60 -6.16 -3.41
C ILE A 304 -1.90 -7.60 -2.96
N TYR A 305 -1.89 -7.82 -1.65
CA TYR A 305 -2.46 -8.99 -0.99
C TYR A 305 -3.06 -8.56 0.35
N ILE A 306 -3.89 -9.43 0.95
CA ILE A 306 -4.54 -9.14 2.23
C ILE A 306 -4.25 -10.24 3.24
N TYR A 307 -4.33 -9.87 4.52
CA TYR A 307 -4.38 -10.79 5.63
C TYR A 307 -5.80 -10.88 6.18
N TYR A 308 -6.24 -12.09 6.51
CA TYR A 308 -7.55 -12.33 7.12
C TYR A 308 -7.46 -13.32 8.28
N ALA A 309 -8.41 -13.18 9.22
CA ALA A 309 -8.53 -14.01 10.42
C ALA A 309 -9.99 -14.32 10.74
#